data_AF-A0A952R1X6-F1
#
_entry.id   AF-A0A952R1X6-F1
#
_cell.length_a   1.000
_cell.length_b   1.000
_cell.length_c   1.000
_cell.angle_alpha   90.00
_cell.angle_beta   90.00
_cell.angle_gamma   90.00
#
_symmetry.space_group_name_H-M   'P 1'
#
loop_
_entity.id
_entity.type
_entity.pdbx_description
1 polymer ?
#
loop_
_entity_poly.entity_id
_entity_poly.type
_entity_poly.pdbx_seq_one_letter_code
_entity_poly.pdbx_strand_id
1 'polypeptide(L)'
;MPIQAFAKGRAALLLSVLILLVAVHGVARAQVLGLDGPGVRYVEAASLAVSMGDVATVDGEVLTWRGVQGVVTFFLGSSVALLQAPGSGGPDEHSLSATVRTIQTSELARLSMQLPDHPAAGWLLPLDAVQLLGVANDEVGGLSLLHLPNGATTGVQLPTPVADTPRAAYGASWEAAEIGGSPALRIYASDRLSLLLLDLDLAPLAFPDATAVVDAAAARIGVDHALLLVVSALDETAWESRLVFEQDGRVLEVRHPYRLRVYRGSAEVVTPDQAAAAVVMLPVSFSLYRPLKVTWAGVEATVTFRR
;
A
#
# COMPACT_ATOMS: atom_id res chain seq x y z
N MET A 1 -56.46 32.32 34.53
CA MET A 1 -55.95 30.98 34.91
C MET A 1 -55.26 30.35 33.71
N PRO A 2 -53.92 30.36 33.63
CA PRO A 2 -53.15 29.83 32.51
C PRO A 2 -52.50 28.50 32.91
N ILE A 3 -53.11 27.36 32.56
CA ILE A 3 -52.51 26.02 32.80
C ILE A 3 -52.18 25.29 31.49
N GLN A 4 -52.65 25.78 30.33
CA GLN A 4 -52.46 25.07 29.05
C GLN A 4 -51.13 25.34 28.33
N ALA A 5 -50.33 26.32 28.75
CA ALA A 5 -49.05 26.63 28.10
C ALA A 5 -47.87 25.73 28.55
N PHE A 6 -47.95 25.11 29.73
CA PHE A 6 -46.84 24.32 30.29
C PHE A 6 -46.78 22.88 29.78
N ALA A 7 -47.88 22.31 29.28
CA ALA A 7 -47.93 20.93 28.80
C ALA A 7 -47.31 20.76 27.41
N LYS A 8 -47.50 21.74 26.50
CA LYS A 8 -46.93 21.70 25.14
C LYS A 8 -45.41 21.85 25.14
N GLY A 9 -44.86 22.66 26.05
CA GLY A 9 -43.41 22.81 26.19
C GLY A 9 -42.71 21.53 26.68
N ARG A 10 -43.34 20.78 27.59
CA ARG A 10 -42.79 19.51 28.12
C ARG A 10 -42.83 18.37 27.12
N ALA A 11 -43.91 18.25 26.32
CA ALA A 11 -44.01 17.26 25.27
C ALA A 11 -43.00 17.51 24.13
N ALA A 12 -42.79 18.78 23.75
CA ALA A 12 -41.77 19.15 22.77
C ALA A 12 -40.34 18.89 23.31
N LEU A 13 -40.07 19.18 24.59
CA LEU A 13 -38.77 18.91 25.19
C LEU A 13 -38.47 17.40 25.30
N LEU A 14 -39.47 16.59 25.67
CA LEU A 14 -39.35 15.13 25.71
C LEU A 14 -39.15 14.53 24.32
N LEU A 15 -39.82 15.04 23.29
CA LEU A 15 -39.64 14.59 21.91
C LEU A 15 -38.24 14.97 21.39
N SER A 16 -37.75 16.18 21.69
CA SER A 16 -36.41 16.61 21.32
C SER A 16 -35.32 15.83 22.07
N VAL A 17 -35.53 15.51 23.35
CA VAL A 17 -34.61 14.67 24.13
C VAL A 17 -34.65 13.22 23.64
N LEU A 18 -35.81 12.70 23.23
CA LEU A 18 -35.93 11.35 22.65
C LEU A 18 -35.28 11.26 21.26
N ILE A 19 -35.43 12.27 20.40
CA ILE A 19 -34.76 12.36 19.10
C ILE A 19 -33.24 12.53 19.29
N LEU A 20 -32.81 13.29 20.29
CA LEU A 20 -31.39 13.43 20.64
C LEU A 20 -30.82 12.14 21.24
N LEU A 21 -31.59 11.39 22.03
CA LEU A 21 -31.20 10.08 22.56
C LEU A 21 -31.17 8.99 21.47
N VAL A 22 -32.06 9.03 20.48
CA VAL A 22 -32.02 8.12 19.32
C VAL A 22 -30.84 8.48 18.39
N ALA A 23 -30.47 9.75 18.26
CA ALA A 23 -29.31 10.18 17.48
C ALA A 23 -27.96 9.87 18.16
N VAL A 24 -27.93 9.67 19.48
CA VAL A 24 -26.71 9.34 20.25
C VAL A 24 -26.49 7.82 20.40
N HIS A 25 -27.48 6.99 20.05
CA HIS A 25 -27.27 5.54 19.87
C HIS A 25 -26.85 5.21 18.43
N GLY A 26 -25.98 6.04 17.84
CA GLY A 26 -25.06 5.56 16.83
C GLY A 26 -24.17 4.52 17.50
N VAL A 27 -24.64 3.26 17.56
CA VAL A 27 -23.75 2.12 17.77
C VAL A 27 -22.64 2.34 16.77
N ALA A 28 -21.42 2.59 17.27
CA ALA A 28 -20.23 2.57 16.43
C ALA A 28 -20.25 1.18 15.78
N ARG A 29 -20.80 1.09 14.56
CA ARG A 29 -20.75 -0.15 13.79
C ARG A 29 -19.27 -0.39 13.60
N ALA A 30 -18.77 -1.48 14.15
CA ALA A 30 -17.41 -1.94 13.90
C ALA A 30 -17.23 -1.94 12.38
N GLN A 31 -16.39 -1.04 11.89
CA GLN A 31 -16.06 -0.98 10.48
C GLN A 31 -15.06 -2.11 10.21
N VAL A 32 -15.19 -2.76 9.06
CA VAL A 32 -14.23 -3.78 8.65
C VAL A 32 -13.06 -3.06 8.03
N LEU A 33 -11.86 -3.29 8.53
CA LEU A 33 -10.69 -2.59 8.03
C LEU A 33 -10.27 -3.20 6.71
N GLY A 34 -9.75 -2.36 5.81
CA GLY A 34 -9.25 -2.80 4.52
C GLY A 34 -8.05 -2.01 4.07
N LEU A 35 -7.36 -2.56 3.07
CA LEU A 35 -6.19 -1.96 2.44
C LEU A 35 -6.32 -2.13 0.92
N ASP A 36 -5.97 -1.08 0.18
CA ASP A 36 -5.84 -1.17 -1.27
C ASP A 36 -4.41 -1.57 -1.63
N GLY A 37 -4.27 -2.65 -2.39
CA GLY A 37 -3.05 -3.04 -3.10
C GLY A 37 -3.17 -2.77 -4.60
N PRO A 38 -2.14 -3.12 -5.39
CA PRO A 38 -2.14 -2.94 -6.84
C PRO A 38 -3.30 -3.70 -7.52
N GLY A 39 -4.41 -3.02 -7.76
CA GLY A 39 -5.59 -3.59 -8.42
C GLY A 39 -6.42 -4.57 -7.58
N VAL A 40 -6.12 -4.70 -6.28
CA VAL A 40 -6.81 -5.64 -5.37
C VAL A 40 -7.13 -4.93 -4.07
N ARG A 41 -8.39 -5.03 -3.62
CA ARG A 41 -8.80 -4.59 -2.29
C ARG A 41 -8.73 -5.76 -1.32
N TYR A 42 -8.15 -5.52 -0.15
CA TYR A 42 -8.05 -6.47 0.94
C TYR A 42 -8.92 -6.03 2.11
N VAL A 43 -9.39 -7.01 2.88
CA VAL A 43 -10.05 -6.83 4.17
C VAL A 43 -9.26 -7.52 5.26
N GLU A 44 -9.25 -6.94 6.45
CA GLU A 44 -8.60 -7.54 7.59
C GLU A 44 -9.50 -8.60 8.24
N ALA A 45 -8.96 -9.81 8.38
CA ALA A 45 -9.66 -10.97 8.89
C ALA A 45 -10.18 -10.76 10.32
N ALA A 46 -9.41 -10.10 11.20
CA ALA A 46 -9.78 -9.95 12.61
C ALA A 46 -10.98 -9.00 12.79
N SER A 47 -10.96 -7.80 12.19
CA SER A 47 -12.10 -6.89 12.21
C SER A 47 -13.35 -7.47 11.54
N LEU A 48 -13.18 -8.26 10.48
CA LEU A 48 -14.29 -8.99 9.86
C LEU A 48 -14.85 -10.06 10.80
N ALA A 49 -14.01 -10.83 11.49
CA ALA A 49 -14.44 -11.86 12.44
C ALA A 49 -15.22 -11.25 13.60
N VAL A 50 -14.71 -10.14 14.17
CA VAL A 50 -15.41 -9.37 15.20
C VAL A 50 -16.77 -8.86 14.71
N SER A 51 -16.84 -8.35 13.47
CA SER A 51 -18.08 -7.83 12.89
C SER A 51 -19.12 -8.92 12.63
N MET A 52 -18.66 -10.13 12.29
CA MET A 52 -19.51 -11.30 12.08
C MET A 52 -19.91 -11.99 13.40
N GLY A 53 -19.13 -11.81 14.47
CA GLY A 53 -19.25 -12.59 15.71
C GLY A 53 -18.69 -14.00 15.56
N ASP A 54 -17.81 -14.21 14.59
CA ASP A 54 -17.19 -15.50 14.27
C ASP A 54 -15.82 -15.65 14.96
N VAL A 55 -15.28 -16.86 14.93
CA VAL A 55 -13.95 -17.17 15.47
C VAL A 55 -13.00 -17.46 14.31
N ALA A 56 -12.00 -16.59 14.16
CA ALA A 56 -10.85 -16.78 13.30
C ALA A 56 -9.62 -17.16 14.15
N THR A 57 -8.99 -18.28 13.83
CA THR A 57 -7.82 -18.82 14.54
C THR A 57 -6.64 -18.92 13.59
N VAL A 58 -5.49 -18.46 14.05
CA VAL A 58 -4.22 -18.53 13.30
C VAL A 58 -3.33 -19.59 13.95
N ASP A 59 -2.76 -20.46 13.13
CA ASP A 59 -1.68 -21.38 13.50
C ASP A 59 -0.60 -21.34 12.41
N GLY A 60 0.51 -20.65 12.70
CA GLY A 60 1.57 -20.40 11.73
C GLY A 60 1.08 -19.68 10.46
N GLU A 61 1.21 -20.37 9.32
CA GLU A 61 0.83 -19.89 7.99
C GLU A 61 -0.60 -20.30 7.58
N VAL A 62 -1.43 -20.69 8.56
CA VAL A 62 -2.82 -21.11 8.33
C VAL A 62 -3.77 -20.28 9.16
N LEU A 63 -4.76 -19.69 8.49
CA LEU A 63 -5.90 -19.02 9.12
C LEU A 63 -7.14 -19.89 8.92
N THR A 64 -7.69 -20.41 10.01
CA THR A 64 -8.94 -21.17 10.00
C THR A 64 -10.08 -20.30 10.53
N TRP A 65 -11.17 -20.24 9.78
CA TRP A 65 -12.37 -19.50 10.10
C TRP A 65 -13.54 -20.45 10.31
N ARG A 66 -14.24 -20.34 11.44
CA ARG A 66 -15.43 -21.14 11.73
C ARG A 66 -16.65 -20.23 11.72
N GLY A 67 -17.55 -20.45 10.77
CA GLY A 67 -18.76 -19.66 10.60
C GLY A 67 -19.93 -20.48 10.08
N VAL A 68 -21.00 -19.79 9.68
CA VAL A 68 -22.25 -20.40 9.23
C VAL A 68 -22.13 -21.22 7.94
N GLN A 69 -21.15 -20.89 7.09
CA GLN A 69 -20.86 -21.62 5.85
C GLN A 69 -20.02 -22.89 6.07
N GLY A 70 -19.53 -23.12 7.29
CA GLY A 70 -18.64 -24.23 7.62
C GLY A 70 -17.27 -23.74 8.10
N VAL A 71 -16.23 -24.52 7.80
CA VAL A 71 -14.85 -24.18 8.14
C VAL A 71 -14.12 -23.74 6.89
N VAL A 72 -13.64 -22.51 6.85
CA VAL A 72 -12.80 -21.99 5.77
C VAL A 72 -11.35 -21.94 6.22
N THR A 73 -10.44 -22.41 5.39
CA THR A 73 -9.00 -22.40 5.66
C THR A 73 -8.29 -21.58 4.59
N PHE A 74 -7.56 -20.56 5.03
CA PHE A 74 -6.73 -19.70 4.21
C PHE A 74 -5.25 -19.95 4.50
N PHE A 75 -4.41 -19.86 3.48
CA PHE A 75 -2.97 -20.10 3.59
C PHE A 75 -2.19 -18.84 3.22
N LEU A 76 -1.22 -18.49 4.05
CA LEU A 76 -0.37 -17.33 3.78
C LEU A 76 0.38 -17.50 2.45
N GLY A 77 0.42 -16.45 1.63
CA GLY A 77 1.08 -16.46 0.33
C GLY A 77 0.37 -17.26 -0.76
N SER A 78 -0.81 -17.82 -0.48
CA SER A 78 -1.58 -18.62 -1.44
C SER A 78 -2.82 -17.88 -1.93
N SER A 79 -3.18 -18.09 -3.20
CA SER A 79 -4.46 -17.67 -3.79
C SER A 79 -5.49 -18.80 -3.77
N VAL A 80 -5.29 -19.82 -2.94
CA VAL A 80 -6.17 -20.98 -2.76
C VAL A 80 -6.70 -20.98 -1.33
N ALA A 81 -7.99 -21.22 -1.18
CA ALA A 81 -8.66 -21.45 0.09
C ALA A 81 -9.42 -22.78 0.06
N LEU A 82 -9.61 -23.37 1.24
CA LEU A 82 -10.41 -24.59 1.40
C LEU A 82 -11.70 -24.25 2.15
N LEU A 83 -12.85 -24.70 1.65
CA LEU A 83 -14.13 -24.62 2.35
C LEU A 83 -14.63 -26.02 2.65
N GLN A 84 -14.82 -26.33 3.93
CA GLN A 84 -15.52 -27.54 4.37
C GLN A 84 -16.92 -27.16 4.86
N ALA A 85 -17.92 -27.34 3.99
CA ALA A 85 -19.31 -27.07 4.31
C ALA A 85 -19.87 -28.06 5.35
N PRO A 86 -20.90 -27.67 6.13
CA PRO A 86 -21.55 -28.56 7.08
C PRO A 86 -22.09 -29.83 6.39
N GLY A 87 -21.61 -31.00 6.84
CA GLY A 87 -22.03 -32.29 6.28
C GLY A 87 -21.38 -32.68 4.96
N SER A 88 -20.38 -31.93 4.47
CA SER A 88 -19.59 -32.34 3.30
C SER A 88 -18.66 -33.52 3.63
N GLY A 89 -18.32 -34.31 2.60
CA GLY A 89 -17.38 -35.44 2.71
C GLY A 89 -15.91 -35.04 2.77
N GLY A 90 -15.60 -33.75 2.65
CA GLY A 90 -14.25 -33.20 2.60
C GLY A 90 -14.26 -31.69 2.25
N PRO A 91 -13.08 -31.04 2.30
CA PRO A 91 -12.93 -29.65 1.88
C PRO A 91 -12.93 -29.51 0.35
N ASP A 92 -13.63 -28.49 -0.15
CA ASP A 92 -13.58 -28.06 -1.54
C ASP A 92 -12.56 -26.93 -1.71
N GLU A 93 -11.86 -26.92 -2.85
CA GLU A 93 -10.85 -25.92 -3.19
C GLU A 93 -11.47 -24.73 -3.93
N HIS A 94 -11.10 -23.52 -3.51
CA HIS A 94 -11.56 -22.27 -4.10
C HIS A 94 -10.40 -21.35 -4.46
N SER A 95 -10.39 -20.86 -5.70
CA SER A 95 -9.43 -19.86 -6.17
C SER A 95 -9.88 -18.45 -5.77
N LEU A 96 -8.93 -17.67 -5.25
CA LEU A 96 -9.09 -16.27 -4.88
C LEU A 96 -8.48 -15.35 -5.95
N SER A 97 -8.95 -14.10 -6.01
CA SER A 97 -8.44 -13.09 -6.94
C SER A 97 -6.97 -12.70 -6.70
N ALA A 98 -6.47 -12.91 -5.48
CA ALA A 98 -5.09 -12.63 -5.10
C ALA A 98 -4.64 -13.54 -3.95
N THR A 99 -3.36 -13.46 -3.58
CA THR A 99 -2.81 -14.22 -2.46
C THR A 99 -3.20 -13.61 -1.12
N VAL A 100 -3.50 -14.46 -0.13
CA VAL A 100 -3.63 -14.03 1.28
C VAL A 100 -2.28 -13.57 1.81
N ARG A 101 -2.26 -12.47 2.56
CA ARG A 101 -1.01 -11.87 3.08
C ARG A 101 -1.19 -11.40 4.52
N THR A 102 -0.09 -11.10 5.22
CA THR A 102 -0.15 -10.39 6.50
C THR A 102 -0.02 -8.88 6.27
N ILE A 103 -0.57 -8.08 7.18
CA ILE A 103 -0.28 -6.65 7.25
C ILE A 103 1.24 -6.49 7.41
N GLN A 104 1.87 -5.71 6.53
CA GLN A 104 3.28 -5.35 6.66
C GLN A 104 3.49 -4.30 7.75
N THR A 105 4.68 -4.20 8.37
CA THR A 105 4.93 -3.24 9.47
C THR A 105 4.57 -1.80 9.07
N SER A 106 4.84 -1.41 7.83
CA SER A 106 4.51 -0.09 7.29
C SER A 106 3.00 0.16 7.13
N GLU A 107 2.24 -0.86 6.73
CA GLU A 107 0.76 -0.82 6.67
C GLU A 107 0.16 -0.82 8.07
N LEU A 108 0.76 -1.57 8.99
CA LEU A 108 0.37 -1.63 10.39
C LEU A 108 0.58 -0.29 11.07
N ALA A 109 1.72 0.37 10.87
CA ALA A 109 1.97 1.70 11.42
C ALA A 109 0.89 2.71 10.97
N ARG A 110 0.44 2.63 9.72
CA ARG A 110 -0.67 3.46 9.21
C ARG A 110 -1.99 3.15 9.91
N LEU A 111 -2.31 1.87 10.06
CA LEU A 111 -3.53 1.42 10.73
C LEU A 111 -3.50 1.76 12.23
N SER A 112 -2.40 1.54 12.94
CA SER A 112 -2.23 1.83 14.37
C SER A 112 -2.26 3.33 14.70
N MET A 113 -1.80 4.20 13.79
CA MET A 113 -1.94 5.66 13.96
C MET A 113 -3.40 6.13 13.88
N GLN A 114 -4.23 5.43 13.11
CA GLN A 114 -5.64 5.77 12.90
C GLN A 114 -6.58 5.00 13.85
N LEU A 115 -6.16 3.82 14.32
CA LEU A 115 -6.87 2.92 15.23
C LEU A 115 -5.91 2.47 16.36
N PRO A 116 -5.83 3.24 17.47
CA PRO A 116 -4.85 3.03 18.54
C PRO A 116 -4.92 1.66 19.22
N ASP A 117 -6.08 1.00 19.18
CA ASP A 117 -6.33 -0.30 19.81
C ASP A 117 -6.29 -1.48 18.83
N HIS A 118 -5.74 -1.27 17.62
CA HIS A 118 -5.68 -2.31 16.59
C HIS A 118 -4.60 -3.36 16.90
N PRO A 119 -4.91 -4.68 16.81
CA PRO A 119 -3.90 -5.72 17.01
C PRO A 119 -2.80 -5.65 15.95
N ALA A 120 -1.55 -5.81 16.40
CA ALA A 120 -0.33 -5.60 15.61
C ALA A 120 -0.08 -6.62 14.46
N ALA A 121 -0.96 -7.60 14.25
CA ALA A 121 -0.75 -8.67 13.29
C ALA A 121 -2.10 -9.08 12.68
N GLY A 122 -2.47 -8.42 11.58
CA GLY A 122 -3.69 -8.75 10.84
C GLY A 122 -3.39 -9.62 9.62
N TRP A 123 -4.25 -10.60 9.39
CA TRP A 123 -4.32 -11.31 8.11
C TRP A 123 -5.18 -10.50 7.15
N LEU A 124 -4.70 -10.33 5.92
CA LEU A 124 -5.36 -9.62 4.84
C LEU A 124 -5.89 -10.62 3.82
N LEU A 125 -7.21 -10.65 3.69
CA LEU A 125 -7.92 -11.46 2.73
C LEU A 125 -8.30 -10.61 1.52
N PRO A 126 -8.09 -11.09 0.27
CA PRO A 126 -8.66 -10.46 -0.90
C PRO A 126 -10.18 -10.28 -0.74
N LEU A 127 -10.76 -9.19 -1.23
CA LEU A 127 -12.16 -8.84 -0.99
C LEU A 127 -13.14 -9.94 -1.44
N ASP A 128 -12.84 -10.69 -2.50
CA ASP A 128 -13.68 -11.80 -2.97
C ASP A 128 -13.67 -13.02 -2.03
N ALA A 129 -12.64 -13.16 -1.18
CA ALA A 129 -12.57 -14.23 -0.19
C ALA A 129 -13.72 -14.16 0.85
N VAL A 130 -14.31 -12.99 1.07
CA VAL A 130 -15.43 -12.82 2.02
C VAL A 130 -16.68 -13.59 1.59
N GLN A 131 -16.80 -13.91 0.29
CA GLN A 131 -17.91 -14.70 -0.23
C GLN A 131 -17.90 -16.14 0.31
N LEU A 132 -16.71 -16.70 0.56
CA LEU A 132 -16.55 -18.01 1.20
C LEU A 132 -17.06 -18.01 2.65
N LEU A 133 -17.13 -16.83 3.28
CA LEU A 133 -17.65 -16.61 4.63
C LEU A 133 -19.16 -16.28 4.62
N GLY A 134 -19.80 -16.29 3.44
CA GLY A 134 -21.21 -15.93 3.27
C GLY A 134 -21.47 -14.42 3.32
N VAL A 135 -20.43 -13.60 3.21
CA VAL A 135 -20.55 -12.14 3.14
C VAL A 135 -20.69 -11.74 1.68
N ALA A 136 -21.73 -10.99 1.35
CA ALA A 136 -21.85 -10.37 0.03
C ALA A 136 -21.19 -8.99 0.02
N ASN A 137 -20.61 -8.60 -1.10
CA ASN A 137 -19.96 -7.31 -1.27
C ASN A 137 -20.57 -6.53 -2.43
N ASP A 138 -20.91 -5.27 -2.19
CA ASP A 138 -21.39 -4.32 -3.19
C ASP A 138 -20.44 -3.12 -3.27
N GLU A 139 -20.36 -2.49 -4.44
CA GLU A 139 -19.60 -1.24 -4.62
C GLU A 139 -20.56 -0.09 -4.96
N VAL A 140 -20.60 0.93 -4.10
CA VAL A 140 -21.48 2.10 -4.27
C VAL A 140 -20.65 3.36 -4.12
N GLY A 141 -20.49 4.11 -5.21
CA GLY A 141 -19.75 5.38 -5.21
C GLY A 141 -18.26 5.23 -4.83
N GLY A 142 -17.64 4.09 -5.15
CA GLY A 142 -16.25 3.78 -4.82
C GLY A 142 -16.02 3.22 -3.41
N LEU A 143 -17.08 3.10 -2.61
CA LEU A 143 -17.04 2.47 -1.29
C LEU A 143 -17.46 1.00 -1.40
N SER A 144 -16.68 0.10 -0.78
CA SER A 144 -17.07 -1.31 -0.64
C SER A 144 -17.96 -1.49 0.59
N LEU A 145 -19.17 -1.98 0.36
CA LEU A 145 -20.14 -2.33 1.38
C LEU A 145 -20.19 -3.85 1.53
N LEU A 146 -20.16 -4.32 2.77
CA LEU A 146 -20.25 -5.72 3.14
C LEU A 146 -21.61 -5.99 3.78
N HIS A 147 -22.33 -6.95 3.23
CA HIS A 147 -23.60 -7.47 3.73
C HIS A 147 -23.31 -8.76 4.50
N LEU A 148 -23.34 -8.66 5.82
CA LEU A 148 -22.98 -9.74 6.72
C LEU A 148 -24.15 -10.74 6.85
N PRO A 149 -23.88 -12.04 7.12
CA PRO A 149 -24.92 -13.05 7.34
C PRO A 149 -25.91 -12.73 8.47
N ASN A 150 -25.50 -11.90 9.44
CA ASN A 150 -26.35 -11.45 10.54
C ASN A 150 -27.35 -10.33 10.14
N GLY A 151 -27.41 -9.97 8.85
CA GLY A 151 -28.28 -8.92 8.31
C GLY A 151 -27.74 -7.50 8.49
N ALA A 152 -26.56 -7.33 9.09
CA ALA A 152 -25.91 -6.03 9.19
C ALA A 152 -25.21 -5.65 7.87
N THR A 153 -25.12 -4.34 7.64
CA THR A 153 -24.28 -3.79 6.57
C THR A 153 -23.19 -2.94 7.19
N THR A 154 -21.94 -3.22 6.82
CA THR A 154 -20.77 -2.48 7.25
C THR A 154 -19.93 -2.05 6.05
N GLY A 155 -19.20 -0.94 6.17
CA GLY A 155 -18.30 -0.48 5.13
C GLY A 155 -16.89 -1.05 5.33
N VAL A 156 -16.15 -1.22 4.24
CA VAL A 156 -14.71 -1.40 4.30
C VAL A 156 -14.07 -0.03 4.56
N GLN A 157 -13.52 0.14 5.75
CA GLN A 157 -12.77 1.33 6.13
C GLN A 157 -11.34 1.19 5.63
N LEU A 158 -11.04 1.94 4.58
CA LEU A 158 -9.67 2.13 4.12
C LEU A 158 -8.99 3.16 5.03
N PRO A 159 -7.70 2.99 5.36
CA PRO A 159 -6.97 4.04 6.01
C PRO A 159 -7.06 5.29 5.15
N THR A 160 -7.36 6.42 5.80
CA THR A 160 -7.41 7.70 5.08
C THR A 160 -6.04 7.87 4.43
N PRO A 161 -5.96 8.08 3.10
CA PRO A 161 -4.70 8.47 2.48
C PRO A 161 -4.16 9.61 3.32
N VAL A 162 -2.96 9.48 3.87
CA VAL A 162 -2.33 10.63 4.51
C VAL A 162 -2.29 11.67 3.41
N ALA A 163 -3.15 12.68 3.52
CA ALA A 163 -3.11 13.79 2.59
C ALA A 163 -1.67 14.25 2.64
N ASP A 164 -0.98 14.22 1.49
CA ASP A 164 0.38 14.74 1.39
C ASP A 164 0.35 16.10 2.05
N THR A 165 0.89 16.20 3.27
CA THR A 165 0.86 17.43 4.03
C THR A 165 1.57 18.42 3.11
N PRO A 166 0.93 19.53 2.68
CA PRO A 166 1.63 20.53 1.89
C PRO A 166 2.87 20.89 2.69
N ARG A 167 4.02 20.56 2.11
CA ARG A 167 5.34 20.60 2.73
C ARG A 167 5.47 21.89 3.54
N ALA A 168 5.58 21.78 4.87
CA ALA A 168 6.21 22.85 5.63
C ALA A 168 7.66 22.92 5.11
N ALA A 169 8.01 24.05 4.49
CA ALA A 169 9.26 24.26 3.80
C ALA A 169 10.47 24.04 4.73
N TYR A 170 11.02 22.82 4.70
CA TYR A 170 12.38 22.53 5.13
C TYR A 170 13.09 21.80 3.97
N GLY A 171 14.15 22.43 3.43
CA GLY A 171 15.01 21.90 2.36
C GLY A 171 14.41 21.92 0.94
N ALA A 172 15.26 21.71 -0.07
CA ALA A 172 14.84 21.42 -1.44
C ALA A 172 14.25 19.99 -1.52
N SER A 173 13.29 19.74 -2.42
CA SER A 173 12.69 18.41 -2.64
C SER A 173 13.59 17.45 -3.42
N TRP A 174 14.67 17.98 -3.99
CA TRP A 174 15.71 17.25 -4.69
C TRP A 174 17.00 18.07 -4.67
N GLU A 175 18.12 17.40 -4.92
CA GLU A 175 19.42 18.03 -5.12
C GLU A 175 20.23 17.30 -6.18
N ALA A 176 21.00 18.07 -6.95
CA ALA A 176 22.10 17.50 -7.72
C ALA A 176 23.22 17.16 -6.72
N ALA A 177 23.68 15.91 -6.78
CA ALA A 177 24.74 15.40 -5.94
C ALA A 177 25.93 14.96 -6.81
N GLU A 178 27.04 14.66 -6.15
CA GLU A 178 28.20 14.05 -6.78
C GLU A 178 28.67 12.90 -5.89
N ILE A 179 28.84 11.72 -6.48
CA ILE A 179 29.33 10.52 -5.80
C ILE A 179 30.64 10.15 -6.46
N GLY A 180 31.76 10.35 -5.76
CA GLY A 180 33.10 10.01 -6.24
C GLY A 180 33.41 10.54 -7.65
N GLY A 181 33.05 11.80 -7.94
CA GLY A 181 33.26 12.42 -9.25
C GLY A 181 32.14 12.19 -10.27
N SER A 182 31.19 11.29 -10.01
CA SER A 182 30.05 11.05 -10.89
C SER A 182 28.86 11.94 -10.50
N PRO A 183 28.25 12.68 -11.45
CA PRO A 183 26.99 13.36 -11.21
C PRO A 183 25.90 12.37 -10.78
N ALA A 184 25.11 12.79 -9.80
CA ALA A 184 23.98 12.04 -9.27
C ALA A 184 22.80 12.97 -9.03
N LEU A 185 21.60 12.40 -8.99
CA LEU A 185 20.38 13.09 -8.61
C LEU A 185 19.83 12.43 -7.36
N ARG A 186 19.60 13.22 -6.30
CA ARG A 186 18.88 12.75 -5.11
C ARG A 186 17.52 13.41 -5.05
N ILE A 187 16.47 12.61 -4.90
CA ILE A 187 15.08 13.04 -4.74
C ILE A 187 14.60 12.60 -3.35
N TYR A 188 13.94 13.48 -2.63
CA TYR A 188 13.38 13.21 -1.31
C TYR A 188 11.86 13.15 -1.41
N ALA A 189 11.29 11.94 -1.30
CA ALA A 189 9.85 11.74 -1.22
C ALA A 189 9.32 12.19 0.15
N SER A 190 10.12 12.00 1.20
CA SER A 190 9.87 12.53 2.55
C SER A 190 11.21 12.85 3.23
N ASP A 191 11.15 13.33 4.48
CA ASP A 191 12.32 13.46 5.36
C ASP A 191 13.00 12.10 5.66
N ARG A 192 12.30 11.00 5.37
CA ARG A 192 12.72 9.64 5.71
C ARG A 192 12.91 8.74 4.51
N LEU A 193 12.50 9.14 3.31
CA LEU A 193 12.58 8.31 2.11
C LEU A 193 13.26 9.08 0.99
N SER A 194 14.37 8.54 0.49
CA SER A 194 15.14 9.16 -0.58
C SER A 194 15.47 8.17 -1.69
N LEU A 195 15.58 8.70 -2.90
CA LEU A 195 16.01 8.00 -4.09
C LEU A 195 17.25 8.69 -4.66
N LEU A 196 18.27 7.91 -4.95
CA LEU A 196 19.49 8.34 -5.64
C LEU A 196 19.51 7.70 -7.03
N LEU A 197 19.70 8.53 -8.06
CA LEU A 197 20.05 8.10 -9.42
C LEU A 197 21.47 8.49 -9.73
N LEU A 198 22.22 7.58 -10.34
CA LEU A 198 23.49 7.87 -10.98
C LEU A 198 23.64 7.06 -12.26
N ASP A 199 24.51 7.52 -13.14
CA ASP A 199 24.86 6.77 -14.34
C ASP A 199 25.68 5.52 -13.97
N LEU A 200 25.18 4.35 -14.33
CA LEU A 200 25.86 3.09 -14.00
C LEU A 200 27.23 3.00 -14.69
N ASP A 201 27.37 3.55 -15.91
CA ASP A 201 28.64 3.55 -16.64
C ASP A 201 29.71 4.42 -15.95
N LEU A 202 29.28 5.38 -15.11
CA LEU A 202 30.16 6.25 -14.34
C LEU A 202 30.37 5.77 -12.90
N ALA A 203 29.63 4.74 -12.44
CA ALA A 203 29.81 4.16 -11.11
C ALA A 203 31.27 3.74 -10.80
N PRO A 204 32.07 3.24 -11.76
CA PRO A 204 33.48 2.93 -11.53
C PRO A 204 34.36 4.13 -11.11
N LEU A 205 33.94 5.37 -11.39
CA LEU A 205 34.65 6.56 -10.90
C LEU A 205 34.60 6.66 -9.37
N ALA A 206 33.46 6.32 -8.79
CA ALA A 206 33.26 6.31 -7.35
C ALA A 206 33.70 5.02 -6.68
N PHE A 207 33.58 3.90 -7.40
CA PHE A 207 33.86 2.56 -6.90
C PHE A 207 34.78 1.81 -7.88
N PRO A 208 36.08 2.12 -7.91
CA PRO A 208 37.02 1.53 -8.89
C PRO A 208 37.05 0.00 -8.85
N ASP A 209 36.89 -0.59 -7.66
CA ASP A 209 36.86 -2.05 -7.48
C ASP A 209 35.65 -2.73 -8.14
N ALA A 210 34.59 -1.97 -8.46
CA ALA A 210 33.38 -2.48 -9.09
C ALA A 210 33.45 -2.49 -10.63
N THR A 211 34.53 -1.98 -11.25
CA THR A 211 34.65 -1.80 -12.71
C THR A 211 34.26 -3.04 -13.51
N ALA A 212 34.88 -4.19 -13.21
CA ALA A 212 34.62 -5.44 -13.95
C ALA A 212 33.16 -5.92 -13.84
N VAL A 213 32.51 -5.66 -12.70
CA VAL A 213 31.10 -6.03 -12.47
C VAL A 213 30.18 -5.10 -13.25
N VAL A 214 30.48 -3.80 -13.24
CA VAL A 214 29.74 -2.78 -13.99
C VAL A 214 29.85 -3.05 -15.49
N ASP A 215 31.04 -3.29 -16.03
CA ASP A 215 31.26 -3.57 -17.46
C ASP A 215 30.47 -4.81 -17.91
N ALA A 216 30.48 -5.87 -17.10
CA ALA A 216 29.71 -7.08 -17.37
C ALA A 216 28.19 -6.85 -17.30
N ALA A 217 27.72 -5.94 -16.44
CA ALA A 217 26.32 -5.55 -16.37
C ALA A 217 25.91 -4.69 -17.57
N ALA A 218 26.72 -3.69 -17.92
CA ALA A 218 26.50 -2.82 -19.08
C ALA A 218 26.39 -3.63 -20.38
N ALA A 219 27.26 -4.62 -20.59
CA ALA A 219 27.21 -5.51 -21.74
C ALA A 219 25.90 -6.29 -21.89
N ARG A 220 25.17 -6.54 -20.78
CA ARG A 220 23.87 -7.25 -20.79
C ARG A 220 22.69 -6.32 -21.05
N ILE A 221 22.83 -5.03 -20.77
CA ILE A 221 21.78 -4.02 -20.97
C ILE A 221 21.67 -3.64 -22.46
N GLY A 222 22.73 -3.90 -23.24
CA GLY A 222 22.73 -3.74 -24.68
C GLY A 222 22.95 -2.28 -25.06
N VAL A 223 22.03 -1.71 -25.84
CA VAL A 223 22.14 -0.33 -26.33
C VAL A 223 21.51 0.70 -25.39
N ASP A 224 20.72 0.26 -24.42
CA ASP A 224 20.05 1.17 -23.49
C ASP A 224 21.06 1.84 -22.54
N HIS A 225 20.75 3.06 -22.11
CA HIS A 225 21.46 3.72 -21.02
C HIS A 225 21.01 3.13 -19.68
N ALA A 226 21.97 2.83 -18.81
CA ALA A 226 21.73 2.25 -17.50
C ALA A 226 21.92 3.30 -16.40
N LEU A 227 20.89 3.54 -15.61
CA LEU A 227 21.01 4.32 -14.38
C LEU A 227 20.92 3.38 -13.18
N LEU A 228 21.88 3.47 -12.26
CA LEU A 228 21.78 2.84 -10.95
C LEU A 228 20.86 3.69 -10.09
N LEU A 229 19.86 3.03 -9.52
CA LEU A 229 18.87 3.58 -8.63
C LEU A 229 19.05 2.95 -7.25
N VAL A 230 19.20 3.78 -6.22
CA VAL A 230 19.23 3.34 -4.82
C VAL A 230 18.12 4.05 -4.06
N VAL A 231 17.28 3.28 -3.37
CA VAL A 231 16.27 3.82 -2.45
C VAL A 231 16.65 3.45 -1.04
N SER A 232 16.69 4.45 -0.17
CA SER A 232 16.98 4.30 1.25
C SER A 232 15.91 4.98 2.10
N ALA A 233 15.68 4.42 3.28
CA ALA A 233 14.73 4.98 4.23
C ALA A 233 15.29 5.04 5.65
N LEU A 234 14.79 5.96 6.47
CA LEU A 234 15.10 6.05 7.91
C LEU A 234 14.19 5.17 8.77
N ASP A 235 13.07 4.71 8.21
CA ASP A 235 12.13 3.75 8.80
C ASP A 235 11.66 2.76 7.72
N GLU A 236 11.07 1.63 8.12
CA GLU A 236 10.40 0.73 7.17
C GLU A 236 9.27 1.47 6.44
N THR A 237 9.44 1.68 5.14
CA THR A 237 8.58 2.55 4.34
C THR A 237 8.30 1.90 2.99
N ALA A 238 7.03 1.92 2.57
CA ALA A 238 6.64 1.54 1.22
C ALA A 238 7.13 2.59 0.21
N TRP A 239 7.60 2.17 -0.96
CA TRP A 239 8.09 3.08 -1.98
C TRP A 239 7.54 2.75 -3.38
N GLU A 240 7.42 3.79 -4.21
CA GLU A 240 6.92 3.64 -5.57
C GLU A 240 8.06 3.26 -6.52
N SER A 241 8.09 2.01 -6.98
CA SER A 241 9.06 1.54 -7.98
C SER A 241 8.69 1.91 -9.41
N ARG A 242 8.26 3.16 -9.60
CA ARG A 242 7.88 3.79 -10.88
C ARG A 242 8.49 5.18 -10.98
N LEU A 243 9.09 5.49 -12.12
CA LEU A 243 9.63 6.83 -12.41
C LEU A 243 9.17 7.27 -13.80
N VAL A 244 9.05 8.58 -13.98
CA VAL A 244 8.77 9.18 -15.29
C VAL A 244 9.96 10.02 -15.71
N PHE A 245 10.44 9.78 -16.92
CA PHE A 245 11.54 10.53 -17.55
C PHE A 245 10.99 11.36 -18.69
N GLU A 246 11.40 12.61 -18.77
CA GLU A 246 11.03 13.53 -19.84
C GLU A 246 12.26 14.22 -20.44
N GLN A 247 12.38 14.19 -21.76
CA GLN A 247 13.42 14.93 -22.49
C GLN A 247 12.95 15.25 -23.91
N ASP A 248 13.09 16.50 -24.34
CA ASP A 248 12.71 16.98 -25.68
C ASP A 248 11.26 16.62 -26.06
N GLY A 249 10.31 16.72 -25.11
CA GLY A 249 8.90 16.37 -25.32
C GLY A 249 8.62 14.86 -25.42
N ARG A 250 9.62 14.00 -25.24
CA ARG A 250 9.43 12.55 -25.09
C ARG A 250 9.21 12.23 -23.61
N VAL A 251 8.21 11.42 -23.33
CA VAL A 251 7.90 10.94 -21.98
C VAL A 251 8.06 9.42 -21.95
N LEU A 252 8.77 8.91 -20.95
CA LEU A 252 8.93 7.49 -20.70
C LEU A 252 8.63 7.18 -19.24
N GLU A 253 7.64 6.34 -19.01
CA GLU A 253 7.44 5.69 -17.72
C GLU A 253 8.26 4.41 -17.64
N VAL A 254 8.98 4.22 -16.54
CA VAL A 254 9.62 2.96 -16.17
C VAL A 254 9.02 2.47 -14.86
N ARG A 255 8.88 1.16 -14.68
CA ARG A 255 8.36 0.57 -13.43
C ARG A 255 8.87 -0.84 -13.23
N HIS A 256 8.91 -1.35 -12.02
CA HIS A 256 9.27 -2.77 -11.85
C HIS A 256 8.21 -3.71 -12.48
N PRO A 257 8.58 -4.77 -13.24
CA PRO A 257 9.90 -5.12 -13.78
C PRO A 257 10.17 -4.58 -15.21
N TYR A 258 9.31 -3.69 -15.73
CA TYR A 258 9.43 -3.09 -17.06
C TYR A 258 10.38 -1.87 -17.08
N ARG A 259 11.59 -2.05 -17.64
CA ARG A 259 12.65 -1.03 -17.73
C ARG A 259 13.17 -0.50 -16.40
N LEU A 260 12.65 -0.98 -15.27
CA LEU A 260 13.26 -0.87 -13.94
C LEU A 260 13.34 -2.26 -13.35
N ARG A 261 14.53 -2.70 -12.93
CA ARG A 261 14.71 -4.02 -12.30
C ARG A 261 15.40 -3.86 -10.96
N VAL A 262 14.70 -4.26 -9.89
CA VAL A 262 15.27 -4.33 -8.54
C VAL A 262 16.11 -5.60 -8.44
N TYR A 263 17.36 -5.45 -8.00
CA TYR A 263 18.32 -6.56 -7.87
C TYR A 263 18.62 -6.90 -6.41
N ARG A 264 18.48 -5.92 -5.51
CA ARG A 264 18.68 -6.07 -4.08
C ARG A 264 17.59 -5.31 -3.34
N GLY A 265 17.12 -5.85 -2.22
CA GLY A 265 16.01 -5.29 -1.47
C GLY A 265 14.65 -5.65 -2.08
N SER A 266 13.60 -5.00 -1.58
CA SER A 266 12.23 -5.19 -2.08
C SER A 266 11.84 -4.07 -3.05
N ALA A 267 11.03 -4.40 -4.05
CA ALA A 267 10.46 -3.44 -5.00
C ALA A 267 9.25 -2.67 -4.44
N GLU A 268 8.85 -2.98 -3.21
CA GLU A 268 7.67 -2.44 -2.55
C GLU A 268 8.04 -1.73 -1.24
N VAL A 269 9.04 -2.24 -0.53
CA VAL A 269 9.41 -1.78 0.81
C VAL A 269 10.92 -1.58 0.92
N VAL A 270 11.32 -0.55 1.66
CA VAL A 270 12.70 -0.28 2.07
C VAL A 270 12.76 -0.10 3.58
N THR A 271 13.82 -0.61 4.20
CA THR A 271 14.11 -0.42 5.63
C THR A 271 15.48 0.24 5.79
N PRO A 272 15.82 0.76 6.99
CA PRO A 272 17.14 1.36 7.25
C PRO A 272 18.30 0.42 6.96
N ASP A 273 18.13 -0.87 7.28
CA ASP A 273 19.17 -1.89 7.11
C ASP A 273 19.11 -2.58 5.73
N GLN A 274 18.04 -2.36 4.97
CA GLN A 274 17.81 -3.01 3.68
C GLN A 274 17.31 -2.00 2.65
N ALA A 275 18.26 -1.21 2.14
CA ALA A 275 18.05 -0.37 0.97
C ALA A 275 17.72 -1.20 -0.29
N ALA A 276 16.91 -0.64 -1.18
CA ALA A 276 16.64 -1.22 -2.49
C ALA A 276 17.64 -0.69 -3.52
N ALA A 277 18.21 -1.59 -4.32
CA ALA A 277 19.07 -1.23 -5.44
C ALA A 277 18.48 -1.80 -6.74
N ALA A 278 18.34 -0.93 -7.73
CA ALA A 278 17.73 -1.24 -9.00
C ALA A 278 18.53 -0.63 -10.17
N VAL A 279 18.27 -1.12 -11.38
CA VAL A 279 18.75 -0.50 -12.62
C VAL A 279 17.56 -0.04 -13.42
N VAL A 280 17.61 1.21 -13.86
CA VAL A 280 16.68 1.81 -14.83
C VAL A 280 17.34 1.78 -16.21
N MET A 281 16.59 1.32 -17.21
CA MET A 281 17.03 1.18 -18.61
C MET A 281 16.31 2.20 -19.48
N LEU A 282 17.03 3.26 -19.87
CA LEU A 282 16.53 4.29 -20.76
C LEU A 282 16.90 3.94 -22.22
N PRO A 283 15.96 4.01 -23.17
CA PRO A 283 16.27 3.85 -24.59
C PRO A 283 17.28 4.88 -25.07
N VAL A 284 18.02 4.54 -26.13
CA VAL A 284 18.96 5.42 -26.85
C VAL A 284 18.36 6.74 -27.37
N SER A 285 17.03 6.87 -27.37
CA SER A 285 16.34 8.12 -27.73
C SER A 285 16.45 9.18 -26.62
N PHE A 286 16.84 8.80 -25.41
CA PHE A 286 17.19 9.70 -24.32
C PHE A 286 18.71 9.89 -24.28
N SER A 287 19.16 11.08 -23.92
CA SER A 287 20.58 11.44 -23.86
C SER A 287 20.96 11.86 -22.46
N LEU A 288 21.98 11.20 -21.89
CA LEU A 288 22.55 11.54 -20.59
C LEU A 288 23.44 12.81 -20.62
N TYR A 289 23.78 13.33 -21.81
CA TYR A 289 24.56 14.56 -22.03
C TYR A 289 23.71 15.84 -22.05
N ARG A 290 22.38 15.71 -21.98
CA ARG A 290 21.44 16.83 -22.02
C ARG A 290 20.54 16.81 -20.79
N PRO A 291 19.92 17.95 -20.41
CA PRO A 291 18.99 17.99 -19.30
C PRO A 291 17.90 16.92 -19.45
N LEU A 292 17.76 16.11 -18.41
CA LEU A 292 16.78 15.04 -18.30
C LEU A 292 15.91 15.34 -17.09
N LYS A 293 14.61 15.49 -17.33
CA LYS A 293 13.62 15.68 -16.28
C LYS A 293 13.20 14.31 -15.76
N VAL A 294 13.15 14.19 -14.44
CA VAL A 294 12.83 12.98 -13.71
C VAL A 294 11.74 13.30 -12.70
N THR A 295 10.67 12.52 -12.72
CA THR A 295 9.57 12.62 -11.76
C THR A 295 9.46 11.33 -10.95
N TRP A 296 9.43 11.47 -9.63
CA TRP A 296 9.24 10.37 -8.69
C TRP A 296 8.54 10.87 -7.42
N ALA A 297 7.55 10.14 -6.91
CA ALA A 297 6.79 10.49 -5.72
C ALA A 297 6.26 11.95 -5.73
N GLY A 298 5.77 12.41 -6.89
CA GLY A 298 5.29 13.78 -7.08
C GLY A 298 6.37 14.88 -7.15
N VAL A 299 7.65 14.53 -6.97
CA VAL A 299 8.77 15.47 -7.09
C VAL A 299 9.32 15.45 -8.51
N GLU A 300 9.46 16.64 -9.09
CA GLU A 300 10.08 16.86 -10.38
C GLU A 300 11.49 17.44 -10.20
N ALA A 301 12.47 16.82 -10.83
CA ALA A 301 13.87 17.24 -10.81
C ALA A 301 14.45 17.24 -12.23
N THR A 302 15.43 18.10 -12.50
CA THR A 302 16.16 18.13 -13.78
C THR A 302 17.65 17.97 -13.54
N VAL A 303 18.27 17.03 -14.25
CA VAL A 303 19.69 16.70 -14.10
C VAL A 303 20.34 16.44 -15.45
N THR A 304 21.64 16.70 -15.55
CA THR A 304 22.49 16.24 -16.66
C THR A 304 23.54 15.31 -16.09
N PHE A 305 23.51 14.03 -16.47
CA PHE A 305 24.36 12.99 -15.87
C PHE A 305 25.78 12.95 -16.47
N ARG A 306 25.97 13.39 -17.72
CA ARG A 306 27.28 13.45 -18.40
C ARG A 306 27.57 14.87 -18.86
N ARG A 307 28.82 15.31 -18.71
CA ARG A 307 29.32 16.60 -19.19
C ARG A 307 30.47 16.39 -20.16
#